data_AF-A0AAV1ABD6-F1
#
_entry.id   AF-A0AAV1ABD6-F1
#
_cell.length_a   1.000
_cell.length_b   1.000
_cell.length_c   1.000
_cell.angle_alpha   90.00
_cell.angle_beta   90.00
_cell.angle_gamma   90.00
#
_symmetry.space_group_name_H-M   'P 1'
#
loop_
_entity.id
_entity.type
_entity.pdbx_description
1 polymer ?
#
loop_
_entity_poly.entity_id
_entity_poly.type
_entity_poly.pdbx_seq_one_letter_code
_entity_poly.pdbx_strand_id
1 'polypeptide(L)'
;MGCNSTDLFPRDLCGELAEFQTNAPSHSFSYSRKCIENAFGRNLNEIFEKFEEEPVASGSIAQVHRATLKYKYPGQQIKKLVVVAVKVRHPGVTEAIRRDFFIINLVSKISWKRHIMIVTTLVLEGWQRRLDPDYDMLHALRTLLFKADWAEESLAYAIQGPVAP
;
A
#
# COMPACT_ATOMS: atom_id res chain seq x y z
N MET A 1 -9.90 21.19 16.85
CA MET A 1 -10.69 19.99 17.19
C MET A 1 -10.29 18.88 16.22
N GLY A 2 -9.64 17.78 16.57
CA GLY A 2 -8.95 17.29 17.76
C GLY A 2 -8.17 16.07 17.24
N CYS A 3 -6.84 16.12 17.27
CA CYS A 3 -5.99 14.99 16.91
C CYS A 3 -6.22 13.87 17.92
N ASN A 4 -6.82 12.77 17.51
CA ASN A 4 -6.99 11.61 18.38
C ASN A 4 -5.82 10.65 18.18
N SER A 5 -4.66 10.97 18.79
CA SER A 5 -3.49 10.10 19.04
C SER A 5 -2.38 10.89 19.78
N THR A 6 -2.73 11.70 20.79
CA THR A 6 -1.78 12.60 21.47
C THR A 6 -0.94 11.96 22.59
N ASP A 7 -0.92 10.64 22.73
CA ASP A 7 -0.23 10.00 23.87
C ASP A 7 1.09 9.28 23.55
N LEU A 8 1.55 9.30 22.29
CA LEU A 8 2.73 8.52 21.88
C LEU A 8 3.93 9.33 21.39
N PHE A 9 3.78 10.63 21.08
CA PHE A 9 4.85 11.39 20.44
C PHE A 9 5.04 12.80 21.05
N PRO A 10 6.28 13.31 21.12
CA PRO A 10 6.57 14.67 21.56
C PRO A 10 5.84 15.71 20.69
N ARG A 11 5.40 16.82 21.30
CA ARG A 11 4.64 17.89 20.63
C ARG A 11 5.32 18.42 19.36
N ASP A 12 6.65 18.49 19.36
CA ASP A 12 7.43 18.95 18.22
C ASP A 12 7.32 17.99 17.03
N LEU A 13 7.30 16.67 17.30
CA LEU A 13 7.09 15.63 16.29
C LEU A 13 5.65 15.62 15.78
N CYS A 14 4.67 15.91 16.65
CA CYS A 14 3.26 16.02 16.25
C CYS A 14 3.02 17.18 15.26
N GLY A 15 3.75 18.29 15.39
CA GLY A 15 3.68 19.42 14.47
C GLY A 15 4.16 19.05 13.07
N GLU A 16 5.35 18.46 12.96
CA GLU A 16 5.91 18.02 11.67
C GLU A 16 5.07 16.90 11.03
N LEU A 17 4.61 15.91 11.82
CA LEU A 17 3.75 14.83 11.33
C LEU A 17 2.38 15.35 10.87
N ALA A 18 1.84 16.38 11.53
CA ALA A 18 0.61 17.04 11.10
C ALA A 18 0.81 17.75 9.76
N GLU A 19 1.94 18.41 9.55
CA GLU A 19 2.28 19.07 8.29
C GLU A 19 2.43 18.07 7.13
N PHE A 20 3.04 16.90 7.38
CA PHE A 20 3.10 15.77 6.45
C PHE A 20 1.72 15.15 6.15
N GLN A 21 0.79 15.18 7.11
CA GLN A 21 -0.59 14.71 6.92
C GLN A 21 -1.48 15.73 6.20
N THR A 22 -1.15 17.02 6.25
CA THR A 22 -2.00 18.10 5.74
C THR A 22 -1.78 18.38 4.24
N ASN A 23 -0.60 18.05 3.69
CA ASN A 23 -0.22 18.34 2.30
C ASN A 23 -0.18 17.10 1.39
N ALA A 24 -0.96 16.06 1.70
CA ALA A 24 -0.97 14.87 0.84
C ALA A 24 -1.49 15.23 -0.57
N PRO A 25 -0.70 15.01 -1.63
CA PRO A 25 -1.11 15.36 -2.99
C PRO A 25 -2.37 14.58 -3.37
N SER A 26 -3.34 15.27 -3.97
CA SER A 26 -4.55 14.64 -4.52
C SER A 26 -4.33 14.31 -6.00
N HIS A 27 -4.73 13.12 -6.41
CA HIS A 27 -4.74 12.76 -7.83
C HIS A 27 -6.02 13.26 -8.51
N SER A 28 -5.99 13.32 -9.85
CA SER A 28 -7.13 13.80 -10.63
C SER A 28 -8.35 12.89 -10.48
N PHE A 29 -9.53 13.47 -10.39
CA PHE A 29 -10.78 12.69 -10.32
C PHE A 29 -10.96 11.72 -11.50
N SER A 30 -10.41 12.03 -12.67
CA SER A 30 -10.38 11.13 -13.83
C SER A 30 -9.70 9.78 -13.53
N TYR A 31 -8.63 9.78 -12.73
CA TYR A 31 -7.99 8.56 -12.25
C TYR A 31 -8.91 7.80 -11.30
N SER A 32 -9.53 8.50 -10.34
CA SER A 32 -10.44 7.89 -9.37
C SER A 32 -11.62 7.21 -10.05
N ARG A 33 -12.25 7.91 -11.01
CA ARG A 33 -13.33 7.39 -11.83
C ARG A 33 -12.91 6.11 -12.53
N LYS A 34 -11.79 6.13 -13.24
CA LYS A 34 -11.29 4.97 -14.00
C LYS A 34 -10.99 3.78 -13.08
N CYS A 35 -10.37 4.01 -11.92
CA CYS A 35 -10.11 2.95 -10.93
C CYS A 35 -11.40 2.30 -10.43
N ILE A 36 -12.41 3.11 -10.09
CA ILE A 36 -13.69 2.61 -9.61
C ILE A 36 -14.40 1.83 -10.72
N GLU A 37 -14.50 2.40 -11.93
CA GLU A 37 -15.19 1.75 -13.05
C GLU A 37 -14.53 0.43 -13.44
N ASN A 38 -13.20 0.36 -13.42
CA ASN A 38 -12.46 -0.88 -13.66
C ASN A 38 -12.70 -1.93 -12.57
N ALA A 39 -12.76 -1.52 -11.30
CA ALA A 39 -12.96 -2.44 -10.18
C ALA A 39 -14.37 -3.04 -10.15
N PHE A 40 -15.39 -2.28 -10.55
CA PHE A 40 -16.79 -2.71 -10.54
C PHE A 40 -17.30 -3.19 -11.90
N GLY A 41 -16.54 -2.96 -12.98
CA GLY A 41 -16.92 -3.30 -14.36
C GLY A 41 -18.15 -2.53 -14.86
N ARG A 42 -18.44 -1.35 -14.29
CA ARG A 42 -19.65 -0.54 -14.50
C ARG A 42 -19.31 0.93 -14.50
N ASN A 43 -20.14 1.75 -15.15
CA ASN A 43 -19.94 3.21 -15.13
C ASN A 43 -20.22 3.77 -13.73
N LEU A 44 -19.52 4.86 -13.35
CA LEU A 44 -19.66 5.49 -12.04
C LEU A 44 -21.13 5.85 -11.72
N ASN A 45 -21.86 6.33 -12.73
CA ASN A 45 -23.26 6.76 -12.64
C ASN A 45 -24.28 5.61 -12.48
N GLU A 46 -23.83 4.37 -12.72
CA GLU A 46 -24.64 3.16 -12.49
C GLU A 46 -24.51 2.67 -11.05
N ILE A 47 -23.36 2.96 -10.42
CA ILE A 47 -23.01 2.53 -9.06
C ILE A 47 -23.49 3.57 -8.03
N PHE A 48 -23.27 4.84 -8.33
CA PHE A 48 -23.56 5.96 -7.44
C PHE A 48 -24.65 6.86 -8.02
N GLU A 49 -25.53 7.33 -7.13
CA GLU A 49 -26.48 8.39 -7.45
C GLU A 49 -25.80 9.76 -7.46
N LYS A 50 -24.91 9.99 -6.49
CA LYS A 50 -24.08 11.18 -6.40
C LYS A 50 -22.67 10.77 -6.00
N PHE A 51 -21.67 11.38 -6.62
CA PHE A 51 -20.26 11.22 -6.26
C PHE A 51 -19.61 12.60 -6.22
N GLU A 52 -18.97 12.97 -5.11
CA GLU A 52 -18.27 14.24 -4.98
C GLU A 52 -16.87 14.12 -5.60
N GLU A 53 -16.62 14.88 -6.66
CA GLU A 53 -15.34 14.84 -7.40
C GLU A 53 -14.18 15.32 -6.53
N GLU A 54 -14.42 16.32 -5.68
CA GLU A 54 -13.46 16.78 -4.68
C GLU A 54 -13.35 15.77 -3.52
N PRO A 55 -12.14 15.33 -3.15
CA PRO A 55 -11.97 14.44 -2.02
C PRO A 55 -12.26 15.17 -0.71
N VAL A 56 -12.92 14.48 0.22
CA VAL A 56 -13.17 14.96 1.59
C VAL A 56 -11.86 14.98 2.39
N ALA A 57 -10.95 14.06 2.08
CA ALA A 57 -9.62 13.98 2.67
C ALA A 57 -8.66 13.29 1.69
N SER A 58 -7.40 13.70 1.71
CA SER A 58 -6.31 13.02 1.02
C SER A 58 -5.24 12.61 2.04
N GLY A 59 -4.75 11.38 1.95
CA GLY A 59 -3.61 10.89 2.72
C GLY A 59 -2.52 10.37 1.78
N SER A 60 -1.38 9.95 2.32
CA SER A 60 -0.21 9.53 1.52
C SER A 60 -0.47 8.32 0.60
N ILE A 61 -1.40 7.43 0.96
CA ILE A 61 -1.69 6.17 0.23
C ILE A 61 -2.93 6.30 -0.66
N ALA A 62 -3.89 7.12 -0.24
CA ALA A 62 -5.21 7.17 -0.84
C ALA A 62 -5.93 8.46 -0.46
N GLN A 63 -6.90 8.85 -1.29
CA GLN A 63 -7.87 9.88 -0.99
C GLN A 63 -9.27 9.29 -0.80
N VAL A 64 -10.14 10.00 -0.09
CA VAL A 64 -11.48 9.56 0.28
C VAL A 64 -12.50 10.54 -0.28
N HIS A 65 -13.44 10.02 -1.06
CA HIS A 65 -14.56 10.77 -1.62
C HIS A 65 -15.84 10.43 -0.88
N ARG A 66 -16.75 11.40 -0.82
CA ARG A 66 -18.12 11.17 -0.36
C ARG A 66 -18.98 10.79 -1.56
N ALA A 67 -19.77 9.74 -1.41
CA ALA A 67 -20.69 9.30 -2.45
C ALA A 67 -22.02 8.83 -1.85
N THR A 68 -23.02 8.69 -2.70
CA THR A 68 -24.33 8.13 -2.38
C THR A 68 -24.61 6.97 -3.31
N LEU A 69 -24.83 5.78 -2.75
CA LEU A 69 -25.03 4.57 -3.54
C LEU A 69 -26.39 4.56 -4.23
N LYS A 70 -26.41 4.06 -5.47
CA LYS A 70 -27.63 3.83 -6.24
C LYS A 70 -28.14 2.43 -5.91
N TYR A 71 -29.27 2.32 -5.21
CA TYR A 71 -29.84 1.01 -4.88
C TYR A 71 -30.74 0.51 -6.02
N LYS A 72 -30.38 -0.61 -6.66
CA LYS A 72 -31.28 -1.39 -7.51
C LYS A 72 -31.02 -2.88 -7.33
N TYR A 73 -31.47 -3.45 -6.21
CA TYR A 73 -31.69 -4.90 -6.14
C TYR A 73 -33.10 -5.22 -6.64
N PRO A 74 -33.27 -6.19 -7.56
CA PRO A 74 -34.60 -6.70 -7.91
C PRO A 74 -35.24 -7.29 -6.64
N GLY A 75 -36.41 -6.78 -6.24
CA GLY A 75 -37.20 -7.33 -5.13
C GLY A 75 -37.04 -6.65 -3.77
N GLN A 76 -36.16 -5.66 -3.61
CA GLN A 76 -36.04 -4.91 -2.36
C GLN A 76 -36.17 -3.40 -2.61
N GLN A 77 -37.32 -2.83 -2.27
CA GLN A 77 -37.48 -1.37 -2.25
C GLN A 77 -36.87 -0.81 -0.96
N ILE A 78 -35.56 -0.59 -0.94
CA ILE A 78 -34.96 0.24 0.10
C ILE A 78 -35.05 1.70 -0.36
N LYS A 79 -35.96 2.46 0.27
CA LYS A 79 -36.24 3.88 0.00
C LYS A 79 -35.12 4.85 0.42
N LYS A 80 -34.00 4.38 0.97
CA LYS A 80 -33.03 5.23 1.67
C LYS A 80 -31.71 5.33 0.91
N LEU A 81 -31.34 6.55 0.56
CA LEU A 81 -30.02 6.91 0.07
C LEU A 81 -28.97 6.58 1.14
N VAL A 82 -27.96 5.79 0.78
CA VAL A 82 -26.86 5.44 1.66
C VAL A 82 -25.65 6.27 1.28
N VAL A 83 -25.23 7.15 2.20
CA VAL A 83 -24.00 7.92 2.08
C VAL A 83 -22.83 7.02 2.47
N VAL A 84 -21.82 6.96 1.61
CA VAL A 84 -20.62 6.13 1.79
C VAL A 84 -19.36 6.95 1.59
N ALA A 85 -18.28 6.49 2.22
CA ALA A 85 -16.92 6.97 1.98
C ALA A 85 -16.22 6.02 1.01
N VAL A 86 -15.77 6.54 -0.13
CA VAL A 86 -15.08 5.78 -1.18
C VAL A 86 -13.60 6.11 -1.12
N LYS A 87 -12.80 5.16 -0.65
CA LYS A 87 -11.34 5.30 -0.56
C LYS A 87 -10.69 4.82 -1.85
N VAL A 88 -9.91 5.67 -2.49
CA VAL A 88 -9.24 5.41 -3.76
C VAL A 88 -7.73 5.60 -3.57
N ARG A 89 -6.96 4.55 -3.86
CA ARG A 89 -5.49 4.58 -3.78
C ARG A 89 -4.91 5.59 -4.77
N HIS A 90 -3.80 6.25 -4.42
CA HIS A 90 -3.07 7.12 -5.35
C HIS A 90 -2.35 6.30 -6.43
N PRO A 91 -2.12 6.87 -7.62
CA PRO A 91 -1.29 6.24 -8.64
C PRO A 91 0.13 5.99 -8.12
N GLY A 92 0.72 4.83 -8.46
CA GLY A 92 2.11 4.52 -8.11
C GLY A 92 2.33 4.04 -6.67
N VAL A 93 1.30 4.04 -5.82
CA VAL A 93 1.42 3.64 -4.41
C VAL A 93 1.77 2.17 -4.26
N THR A 94 1.22 1.31 -5.12
CA THR A 94 1.59 -0.11 -5.14
C THR A 94 3.08 -0.28 -5.43
N GLU A 95 3.64 0.45 -6.40
CA GLU A 95 5.05 0.41 -6.76
C GLU A 95 5.95 1.00 -5.67
N ALA A 96 5.48 2.02 -4.96
CA ALA A 96 6.19 2.60 -3.81
C ALA A 96 6.24 1.60 -2.65
N ILE A 97 5.10 1.01 -2.28
CA ILE A 97 4.99 -0.02 -1.25
C ILE A 97 5.91 -1.21 -1.58
N ARG A 98 5.94 -1.66 -2.84
CA ARG A 98 6.84 -2.74 -3.29
C ARG A 98 8.31 -2.40 -3.14
N ARG A 99 8.71 -1.17 -3.48
CA ARG A 99 10.09 -0.68 -3.29
C ARG A 99 10.48 -0.63 -1.82
N ASP A 100 9.58 -0.16 -0.96
CA ASP A 100 9.84 -0.09 0.48
C ASP A 100 10.04 -1.49 1.05
N PHE A 101 9.17 -2.44 0.69
CA PHE A 101 9.34 -3.85 1.09
C PHE A 101 10.66 -4.45 0.56
N PHE A 102 11.07 -4.11 -0.66
CA PHE A 102 12.34 -4.54 -1.21
C PHE A 102 13.54 -4.03 -0.39
N ILE A 103 13.55 -2.74 -0.05
CA ILE A 103 14.63 -2.11 0.73
C ILE A 103 14.68 -2.71 2.13
N ILE A 104 13.54 -2.83 2.81
CA ILE A 104 13.51 -3.38 4.18
C ILE A 104 14.01 -4.83 4.18
N ASN A 105 13.66 -5.62 3.15
CA ASN A 105 14.18 -6.97 3.01
C ASN A 105 15.70 -7.01 2.71
N LEU A 106 16.22 -6.07 1.92
CA LEU A 106 17.66 -5.99 1.69
C LEU A 106 18.40 -5.71 3.00
N VAL A 107 17.90 -4.77 3.79
CA VAL A 107 18.46 -4.41 5.09
C VAL A 107 18.35 -5.56 6.10
N SER A 108 17.23 -6.30 6.10
CA SER A 108 17.04 -7.43 7.02
C SER A 108 18.03 -8.57 6.79
N LYS A 109 18.50 -8.77 5.54
CA LYS A 109 19.53 -9.76 5.18
C LYS A 109 20.93 -9.36 5.62
N ILE A 110 21.26 -8.07 5.56
CA ILE A 110 22.57 -7.56 6.00
C ILE A 110 22.71 -7.67 7.53
N SER A 111 21.58 -7.71 8.25
CA SER A 111 21.56 -7.90 9.69
C SER A 111 21.94 -9.34 10.07
N TRP A 112 23.16 -9.54 10.58
CA TRP A 112 23.70 -10.84 11.05
C TRP A 112 22.94 -11.50 12.21
N LYS A 113 21.93 -10.86 12.79
CA LYS A 113 21.14 -11.43 13.90
C LYS A 113 19.88 -12.14 13.37
N ARG A 114 19.88 -13.48 13.42
CA ARG A 114 18.74 -14.34 13.01
C ARG A 114 17.39 -13.94 13.65
N HIS A 115 17.41 -13.43 14.88
CA HIS A 115 16.19 -12.97 15.58
C HIS A 115 15.59 -11.70 14.94
N ILE A 116 16.43 -10.77 14.47
CA ILE A 116 15.97 -9.55 13.80
C ILE A 116 15.34 -9.94 12.46
N MET A 117 15.95 -10.86 11.72
CA MET A 117 15.40 -11.36 10.45
C MET A 117 14.01 -11.99 10.61
N ILE A 118 13.79 -12.86 11.61
CA ILE A 118 12.47 -13.50 11.83
C ILE A 118 11.40 -12.47 12.19
N VAL A 119 11.71 -11.53 13.09
CA VAL A 119 10.77 -10.48 13.51
C VAL A 119 10.44 -9.57 12.33
N THR A 120 11.44 -9.15 11.55
CA THR A 120 11.21 -8.31 10.37
C THR A 120 10.34 -9.04 9.34
N THR A 121 10.60 -10.31 9.03
CA THR A 121 9.77 -11.07 8.07
C THR A 121 8.31 -11.17 8.52
N LEU A 122 8.03 -11.50 9.79
CA LEU A 122 6.67 -11.60 10.32
C LEU A 122 5.92 -10.25 10.31
N VAL A 123 6.63 -9.18 10.66
CA VAL A 123 6.08 -7.82 10.58
C VAL A 123 5.78 -7.47 9.12
N LEU A 124 6.71 -7.71 8.20
CA LEU A 124 6.51 -7.39 6.79
C LEU A 124 5.34 -8.17 6.17
N GLU A 125 5.20 -9.47 6.44
CA GLU A 125 4.04 -10.26 6.02
C GLU A 125 2.73 -9.71 6.59
N GLY A 126 2.73 -9.33 7.87
CA GLY A 126 1.56 -8.77 8.54
C GLY A 126 1.16 -7.37 8.05
N TRP A 127 2.13 -6.58 7.57
CA TRP A 127 1.88 -5.26 6.99
C TRP A 127 1.49 -5.35 5.50
N GLN A 128 2.10 -6.25 4.73
CA GLN A 128 1.79 -6.50 3.33
C GLN A 128 0.32 -6.89 3.13
N ARG A 129 -0.19 -7.86 3.89
CA ARG A 129 -1.61 -8.28 3.77
C ARG A 129 -2.59 -7.13 3.97
N ARG A 130 -2.20 -6.10 4.73
CA ARG A 130 -3.02 -4.92 4.99
C ARG A 130 -2.86 -3.81 3.95
N LEU A 131 -1.69 -3.71 3.32
CA LEU A 131 -1.35 -2.63 2.39
C LEU A 131 -1.57 -3.02 0.92
N ASP A 132 -1.20 -4.23 0.52
CA ASP A 132 -1.41 -4.74 -0.83
C ASP A 132 -1.58 -6.27 -0.81
N PRO A 133 -2.82 -6.78 -0.68
CA PRO A 133 -3.07 -8.22 -0.57
C PRO A 133 -2.72 -8.99 -1.84
N ASP A 134 -2.68 -8.33 -3.00
CA ASP A 134 -2.37 -8.93 -4.30
C ASP A 134 -0.86 -9.05 -4.56
N TYR A 135 -0.01 -8.45 -3.72
CA TYR A 135 1.43 -8.55 -3.85
C TYR A 135 1.94 -9.78 -3.09
N ASP A 136 2.52 -10.76 -3.77
CA ASP A 136 3.12 -11.95 -3.13
C ASP A 136 4.59 -11.67 -2.74
N MET A 137 4.79 -11.22 -1.50
CA MET A 137 6.13 -10.98 -0.97
C MET A 137 6.93 -12.28 -0.87
N LEU A 138 6.34 -13.43 -0.55
CA LEU A 138 7.10 -14.68 -0.46
C LEU A 138 7.69 -15.05 -1.82
N HIS A 139 6.95 -14.83 -2.89
CA HIS A 139 7.47 -14.99 -4.24
C HIS A 139 8.61 -14.02 -4.53
N ALA A 140 8.42 -12.72 -4.26
CA ALA A 140 9.47 -11.72 -4.45
C ALA A 140 10.72 -12.01 -3.61
N LEU A 141 10.54 -12.42 -2.36
CA LEU A 141 11.60 -12.84 -1.44
C LEU A 141 12.35 -14.05 -2.01
N ARG A 142 11.63 -15.06 -2.50
CA ARG A 142 12.23 -16.26 -3.06
C ARG A 142 13.05 -15.94 -4.31
N THR A 143 12.53 -15.14 -5.24
CA THR A 143 13.28 -14.70 -6.44
C THR A 143 14.56 -13.94 -6.07
N LEU A 144 14.50 -13.10 -5.05
CA LEU A 144 15.63 -12.28 -4.61
C LEU A 144 16.62 -13.04 -3.72
N LEU A 145 16.15 -14.02 -2.95
CA LEU A 145 16.98 -14.98 -2.21
C LEU A 145 17.75 -15.87 -3.19
N PHE A 146 17.09 -16.45 -4.18
CA PHE A 146 17.76 -17.23 -5.21
C PHE A 146 18.83 -16.42 -5.95
N LYS A 147 18.58 -15.14 -6.26
CA LYS A 147 19.60 -14.28 -6.88
C LYS A 147 20.78 -13.96 -5.95
N ALA A 148 20.54 -13.77 -4.66
CA ALA A 148 21.60 -13.51 -3.69
C ALA A 148 22.43 -14.75 -3.40
N ASP A 149 21.80 -15.92 -3.25
CA ASP A 149 22.47 -17.21 -3.11
C ASP A 149 23.31 -17.54 -4.36
N TRP A 150 22.77 -17.30 -5.57
CA TRP A 150 23.55 -17.41 -6.81
C TRP A 150 24.74 -16.45 -6.87
N ALA A 151 24.61 -15.24 -6.35
CA ALA A 151 25.70 -14.27 -6.32
C ALA A 151 26.79 -14.68 -5.31
N GLU A 152 26.41 -15.18 -4.14
CA GLU A 152 27.30 -15.74 -3.12
C GLU A 152 28.00 -17.02 -3.62
N GLU A 153 27.28 -17.95 -4.28
CA GLU A 153 27.87 -19.16 -4.90
C GLU A 153 28.80 -18.82 -6.06
N SER A 154 28.44 -17.84 -6.89
CA SER A 154 29.30 -17.40 -8.01
C SER A 154 30.57 -16.73 -7.51
N LEU A 155 30.49 -15.95 -6.42
CA LEU A 155 31.67 -15.35 -5.77
C LEU A 155 32.52 -16.43 -5.08
N ALA A 156 31.91 -17.39 -4.40
CA ALA A 156 32.62 -18.51 -3.77
C ALA A 156 33.33 -19.39 -4.82
N TYR A 157 32.67 -19.67 -5.95
CA TYR A 157 33.25 -20.41 -7.07
C TYR A 157 34.39 -19.63 -7.75
N ALA A 158 34.26 -18.31 -7.93
CA ALA A 158 35.31 -17.48 -8.48
C ALA A 158 36.55 -17.38 -7.57
N ILE A 159 36.36 -17.51 -6.26
CA ILE A 159 37.45 -17.51 -5.25
C ILE A 159 38.09 -18.91 -5.12
N GLN A 160 37.36 -19.99 -5.41
CA GLN A 160 37.81 -21.39 -5.27
C GLN A 160 38.09 -22.11 -6.60
N GLY A 161 38.07 -21.41 -7.73
CA GLY A 161 38.32 -21.99 -9.06
C GLY A 161 39.67 -22.74 -9.13
N PRO A 162 39.75 -23.86 -9.88
CA PRO A 162 40.92 -24.73 -9.85
C PRO A 162 42.16 -24.00 -10.35
N VAL A 163 43.24 -24.04 -9.56
CA VAL A 163 44.59 -23.71 -10.04
C VAL A 163 44.93 -24.75 -11.09
N ALA A 164 44.87 -24.35 -12.36
CA ALA A 164 45.27 -25.19 -13.49
C ALA A 164 46.76 -25.60 -13.32
N PRO A 165 47.11 -26.88 -13.48
CA PRO A 165 48.50 -27.28 -13.66
C PRO A 165 49.01 -26.90 -15.06
#